data_AF-A0AAU4W5P0-F1
#
_entry.id   AF-A0AAU4W5P0-F1
#
_cell.length_a   1.000
_cell.length_b   1.000
_cell.length_c   1.000
_cell.angle_alpha   90.00
_cell.angle_beta   90.00
_cell.angle_gamma   90.00
#
_symmetry.space_group_name_H-M   'P 1'
#
loop_
_entity.id
_entity.type
_entity.pdbx_description
1 polymer ?
#
loop_
_entity_poly.entity_id
_entity_poly.type
_entity_poly.pdbx_seq_one_letter_code
_entity_poly.pdbx_strand_id
1 'polypeptide(L)'
;MHEQRVAAALRARGWTVHPCGQGTYPTAVREALSRTRSALRQFPDLICARGTDIVTIDAKDRMSSTGTSRYSISTSTVNAGLQFTAVHAPTPLYYVFGDLKVLTPAEVLHYTDHALRHSSGAYHLVSTHRAHPFDEVFGPAAARAA
;
A
#
# COMPACT_ATOMS: atom_id res chain seq x y z
N MET A 1 -14.07 5.35 0.39
CA MET A 1 -12.62 5.62 0.52
C MET A 1 -11.83 4.55 -0.22
N HIS A 2 -10.59 4.81 -0.67
CA HIS A 2 -9.81 3.84 -1.45
C HIS A 2 -9.52 2.52 -0.73
N GLU A 3 -9.19 2.57 0.57
CA GLU A 3 -9.05 1.37 1.40
C GLU A 3 -10.27 0.43 1.27
N GLN A 4 -11.49 1.00 1.27
CA GLN A 4 -12.72 0.22 1.09
C GLN A 4 -12.83 -0.37 -0.30
N ARG A 5 -12.39 0.36 -1.34
CA ARG A 5 -12.36 -0.16 -2.72
C ARG A 5 -11.35 -1.29 -2.87
N VAL A 6 -10.16 -1.16 -2.29
CA VAL A 6 -9.14 -2.21 -2.27
C VAL A 6 -9.65 -3.43 -1.50
N ALA A 7 -10.25 -3.22 -0.33
CA ALA A 7 -10.85 -4.29 0.45
C ALA A 7 -11.97 -5.02 -0.31
N ALA A 8 -12.84 -4.30 -1.03
CA ALA A 8 -13.86 -4.90 -1.88
C ALA A 8 -13.25 -5.70 -3.04
N ALA A 9 -12.21 -5.17 -3.69
CA ALA A 9 -11.51 -5.86 -4.77
C ALA A 9 -10.83 -7.17 -4.30
N LEU A 10 -10.22 -7.16 -3.12
CA LEU A 10 -9.64 -8.36 -2.48
C LEU A 10 -10.71 -9.38 -2.13
N ARG A 11 -11.83 -8.95 -1.52
CA ARG A 11 -12.96 -9.84 -1.19
C ARG A 11 -13.55 -10.51 -2.43
N ALA A 12 -13.66 -9.78 -3.55
CA ALA A 12 -14.11 -10.34 -4.82
C ALA A 12 -13.16 -11.43 -5.39
N ARG A 13 -11.93 -11.52 -4.88
CA ARG A 13 -10.89 -12.50 -5.23
C ARG A 13 -10.69 -13.58 -4.16
N GLY A 14 -11.65 -13.70 -3.24
CA GLY A 14 -11.67 -14.72 -2.19
C GLY A 14 -10.75 -14.42 -1.01
N TRP A 15 -10.25 -13.18 -0.86
CA TRP A 15 -9.48 -12.80 0.32
C TRP A 15 -10.40 -12.41 1.47
N THR A 16 -10.09 -12.90 2.67
CA THR A 16 -10.60 -12.33 3.91
C THR A 16 -9.80 -11.07 4.23
N VAL A 17 -10.49 -9.96 4.50
CA VAL A 17 -9.85 -8.64 4.67
C VAL A 17 -10.28 -8.01 5.99
N HIS A 18 -9.30 -7.63 6.80
CA HIS A 18 -9.49 -6.89 8.05
C HIS A 18 -8.77 -5.53 8.00
N PRO A 19 -9.44 -4.42 8.36
CA PRO A 19 -8.76 -3.14 8.51
C PRO A 19 -7.90 -3.13 9.79
N CYS A 20 -6.65 -2.70 9.69
CA CYS A 20 -5.72 -2.64 10.82
C CYS A 20 -4.89 -1.36 10.91
N GLY A 21 -5.00 -0.45 9.92
CA GLY A 21 -4.24 0.79 9.89
C GLY A 21 -4.77 1.89 10.78
N GLN A 22 -4.21 3.08 10.60
CA GLN A 22 -4.52 4.25 11.43
C GLN A 22 -6.01 4.63 11.44
N GLY A 23 -6.75 4.32 10.37
CA GLY A 23 -8.20 4.55 10.31
C GLY A 23 -8.98 3.82 11.41
N THR A 24 -8.42 2.77 12.00
CA THR A 24 -9.05 1.98 13.08
C THR A 24 -8.74 2.52 14.48
N TYR A 25 -7.71 3.35 14.63
CA TYR A 25 -7.32 3.88 15.94
C TYR A 25 -8.29 4.96 16.42
N PRO A 26 -8.55 5.05 17.74
CA PRO A 26 -9.26 6.20 18.32
C PRO A 26 -8.57 7.53 18.01
N THR A 27 -9.34 8.62 17.96
CA THR A 27 -8.83 9.96 17.62
C THR A 27 -7.62 10.37 18.44
N ALA A 28 -7.66 10.17 19.76
CA ALA A 28 -6.55 10.51 20.66
C ALA A 28 -5.24 9.78 20.31
N VAL A 29 -5.33 8.52 19.87
CA VAL A 29 -4.15 7.73 19.46
C VAL A 29 -3.58 8.27 18.14
N ARG A 30 -4.43 8.60 17.17
CA ARG A 30 -3.99 9.20 15.90
C ARG A 30 -3.30 10.54 16.12
N GLU A 31 -3.85 11.38 17.01
CA GLU A 31 -3.26 12.66 17.39
C GLU A 31 -1.94 12.51 18.14
N ALA A 32 -1.82 11.51 19.01
CA ALA A 32 -0.55 11.21 19.68
C ALA A 32 0.49 10.75 18.66
N LEU A 33 0.15 9.80 17.78
CA LEU A 33 1.06 9.26 16.77
C LEU A 33 1.52 10.33 15.77
N SER A 34 0.66 11.28 15.40
CA SER A 34 1.00 12.36 14.46
C SER A 34 2.14 13.27 14.96
N ARG A 35 2.33 13.32 16.29
CA ARG A 35 3.40 14.08 16.96
C ARG A 35 4.69 13.27 17.17
N THR A 36 4.71 12.00 16.78
CA THR A 36 5.89 11.12 16.92
C THR A 36 6.52 10.80 15.57
N ARG A 37 7.74 10.24 15.63
CA ARG A 37 8.40 9.60 14.49
C ARG A 37 8.18 8.07 14.47
N SER A 38 7.20 7.57 15.23
CA SER A 38 6.95 6.13 15.33
C SER A 38 6.53 5.53 13.99
N ALA A 39 7.10 4.37 13.65
CA ALA A 39 6.72 3.60 12.47
C ALA A 39 5.27 3.09 12.55
N LEU A 40 4.66 3.06 13.75
CA LEU A 40 3.22 2.76 13.92
C LEU A 40 2.32 3.76 13.17
N ARG A 41 2.82 4.97 12.90
CA ARG A 41 2.12 5.93 12.02
C ARG A 41 2.06 5.45 10.56
N GLN A 42 2.90 4.53 10.15
CA GLN A 42 2.92 3.99 8.79
C GLN A 42 2.47 2.52 8.77
N PHE A 43 1.71 2.10 9.79
CA PHE A 43 1.21 0.72 9.86
C PHE A 43 0.27 0.44 8.66
N PRO A 44 0.32 -0.75 8.06
CA PRO A 44 -0.50 -1.08 6.90
C PRO A 44 -2.00 -0.91 7.17
N ASP A 45 -2.74 -0.51 6.13
CA ASP A 45 -4.17 -0.25 6.20
C ASP A 45 -4.98 -1.53 6.39
N LEU A 46 -4.59 -2.60 5.70
CA LEU A 46 -5.30 -3.88 5.71
C LEU A 46 -4.34 -5.05 5.95
N ILE A 47 -4.86 -6.07 6.63
CA ILE A 47 -4.29 -7.41 6.68
C ILE A 47 -5.26 -8.38 6.01
N CYS A 48 -4.73 -9.25 5.16
CA CYS A 48 -5.54 -10.09 4.28
C CYS A 48 -5.03 -11.52 4.28
N ALA A 49 -5.95 -12.48 4.21
CA ALA A 49 -5.62 -13.90 4.17
C ALA A 49 -6.43 -14.64 3.09
N ARG A 50 -5.79 -15.61 2.44
CA ARG A 50 -6.43 -16.56 1.51
C ARG A 50 -5.68 -17.88 1.52
N GLY A 51 -6.34 -18.95 1.96
CA GLY A 51 -5.67 -20.23 2.16
C GLY A 51 -4.52 -20.09 3.17
N THR A 52 -3.30 -20.42 2.76
CA THR A 52 -2.08 -20.27 3.57
C THR A 52 -1.41 -18.90 3.42
N ASP A 53 -1.88 -18.06 2.49
CA ASP A 53 -1.25 -16.77 2.20
C ASP A 53 -1.73 -15.71 3.18
N ILE A 54 -0.79 -14.90 3.66
CA ILE A 54 -1.04 -13.69 4.44
C ILE A 54 -0.31 -12.52 3.79
N VAL A 55 -0.99 -11.40 3.60
CA VAL A 55 -0.43 -10.18 3.02
C VAL A 55 -0.91 -8.95 3.77
N THR A 56 -0.11 -7.89 3.77
CA THR A 56 -0.55 -6.57 4.24
C THR A 56 -0.59 -5.58 3.10
N ILE A 57 -1.53 -4.63 3.19
CA ILE A 57 -1.81 -3.66 2.14
C ILE A 57 -1.79 -2.26 2.72
N ASP A 58 -1.18 -1.34 2.01
CA ASP A 58 -1.20 0.09 2.27
C ASP A 58 -1.75 0.81 1.02
N ALA A 59 -2.91 1.45 1.16
CA ALA A 59 -3.73 1.91 0.07
C ALA A 59 -3.40 3.37 -0.28
N LYS A 60 -2.83 3.60 -1.47
CA LYS A 60 -2.38 4.91 -1.96
C LYS A 60 -3.36 5.52 -2.97
N ASP A 61 -4.33 6.29 -2.47
CA ASP A 61 -5.39 6.89 -3.31
C ASP A 61 -5.01 8.25 -3.92
N ARG A 62 -4.33 9.08 -3.13
CA ARG A 62 -4.27 10.51 -3.39
C ARG A 62 -2.90 11.06 -3.06
N MET A 63 -2.11 11.23 -4.10
CA MET A 63 -1.01 12.19 -4.15
C MET A 63 -0.56 12.33 -5.60
N SER A 64 -1.48 12.51 -6.56
CA SER A 64 -1.07 12.86 -7.92
C SER A 64 -0.36 14.22 -7.88
N SER A 65 0.91 14.25 -8.27
CA SER A 65 1.59 15.48 -8.64
C SER A 65 0.76 16.13 -9.74
N THR A 66 0.24 17.33 -9.49
CA THR A 66 -0.65 18.07 -10.39
C THR A 66 -0.06 18.27 -11.79
N GLY A 67 1.27 18.24 -11.92
CA GLY A 67 1.98 18.37 -13.19
C GLY A 67 2.40 17.06 -13.87
N THR A 68 2.34 15.90 -13.20
CA THR A 68 2.96 14.66 -13.74
C THR A 68 2.08 13.41 -13.69
N SER A 69 0.90 13.45 -13.08
CA SER A 69 0.03 12.28 -12.90
C SER A 69 0.72 11.10 -12.16
N ARG A 70 1.75 11.41 -11.35
CA ARG A 70 2.48 10.43 -10.53
C ARG A 70 2.06 10.50 -9.08
N TYR A 71 1.99 9.37 -8.39
CA TYR A 71 1.78 9.33 -6.95
C TYR A 71 3.04 9.81 -6.23
N SER A 72 2.91 10.80 -5.36
CA SER A 72 3.95 11.16 -4.39
C SER A 72 3.85 10.22 -3.19
N ILE A 73 4.94 9.53 -2.86
CA ILE A 73 5.06 8.75 -1.61
C ILE A 73 6.23 9.30 -0.84
N SER A 74 6.04 9.63 0.44
CA SER A 74 7.13 10.15 1.26
C SER A 74 8.23 9.10 1.47
N THR A 75 9.48 9.54 1.50
CA THR A 75 10.64 8.66 1.77
C THR A 75 10.50 7.95 3.12
N SER A 76 9.89 8.60 4.12
CA SER A 76 9.62 7.98 5.42
C SER A 76 8.58 6.85 5.34
N THR A 77 7.56 6.98 4.49
CA THR A 77 6.59 5.89 4.22
C THR A 77 7.27 4.70 3.54
N VAL A 78 8.12 4.94 2.54
CA VAL A 78 8.89 3.86 1.86
C VAL A 78 9.79 3.13 2.87
N ASN A 79 10.55 3.87 3.67
CA ASN A 79 11.44 3.29 4.67
C ASN A 79 10.69 2.51 5.75
N ALA A 80 9.55 3.02 6.22
CA ALA A 80 8.72 2.29 7.19
C ALA A 80 8.16 1.00 6.59
N GLY A 81 7.78 1.01 5.30
CA GLY A 81 7.34 -0.19 4.59
C GLY A 81 8.46 -1.24 4.49
N LEU A 82 9.68 -0.82 4.16
CA LEU A 82 10.85 -1.71 4.13
C LEU A 82 11.16 -2.31 5.50
N GLN A 83 11.12 -1.49 6.56
CA GLN A 83 11.29 -1.95 7.94
C GLN A 83 10.21 -2.95 8.35
N PHE A 84 8.95 -2.68 7.99
CA PHE A 84 7.84 -3.58 8.26
C PHE A 84 8.07 -4.94 7.61
N THR A 85 8.37 -4.98 6.30
CA THR A 85 8.64 -6.23 5.58
C THR A 85 9.81 -7.00 6.18
N ALA A 86 10.88 -6.31 6.59
CA ALA A 86 12.05 -6.95 7.21
C ALA A 86 11.73 -7.57 8.57
N VAL A 87 10.98 -6.86 9.43
CA VAL A 87 10.67 -7.31 10.81
C VAL A 87 9.61 -8.41 10.82
N HIS A 88 8.69 -8.42 9.85
CA HIS A 88 7.54 -9.32 9.83
C HIS A 88 7.64 -10.44 8.78
N ALA A 89 8.85 -10.74 8.29
CA ALA A 89 9.08 -11.82 7.35
C ALA A 89 8.46 -13.15 7.86
N PRO A 90 7.76 -13.92 7.00
CA PRO A 90 7.66 -13.75 5.54
C PRO A 90 6.48 -12.88 5.04
N THR A 91 5.82 -12.09 5.90
CA THR A 91 4.61 -11.34 5.52
C THR A 91 4.95 -10.15 4.60
N PRO A 92 4.52 -10.14 3.32
CA PRO A 92 4.79 -9.04 2.40
C PRO A 92 3.87 -7.84 2.66
N LEU A 93 4.36 -6.66 2.28
CA LEU A 93 3.59 -5.42 2.23
C LEU A 93 3.47 -4.93 0.78
N TYR A 94 2.25 -4.63 0.35
CA TYR A 94 1.96 -4.07 -0.96
C TYR A 94 1.36 -2.67 -0.88
N TYR A 95 1.85 -1.78 -1.72
CA TYR A 95 1.19 -0.51 -2.05
C TYR A 95 0.18 -0.74 -3.16
N VAL A 96 -1.09 -0.48 -2.88
CA VAL A 96 -2.16 -0.56 -3.89
C VAL A 96 -2.61 0.85 -4.26
N PHE A 97 -2.43 1.21 -5.52
CA PHE A 97 -2.67 2.55 -6.03
C PHE A 97 -4.11 2.78 -6.45
N GLY A 98 -4.45 4.04 -6.75
CA GLY A 98 -5.80 4.46 -7.15
C GLY A 98 -6.32 3.82 -8.46
N ASP A 99 -5.46 3.21 -9.28
CA ASP A 99 -5.83 2.40 -10.45
C ASP A 99 -5.80 0.88 -10.17
N LEU A 100 -5.71 0.50 -8.90
CA LEU A 100 -5.52 -0.85 -8.39
C LEU A 100 -4.22 -1.53 -8.82
N LYS A 101 -3.28 -0.82 -9.45
CA LYS A 101 -1.96 -1.42 -9.67
C LYS A 101 -1.18 -1.52 -8.37
N VAL A 102 -0.19 -2.40 -8.38
CA VAL A 102 0.49 -2.86 -7.17
C VAL A 102 1.99 -2.70 -7.32
N LEU A 103 2.64 -2.22 -6.26
CA LEU A 103 4.10 -2.27 -6.10
C LEU A 103 4.44 -2.61 -4.64
N THR A 104 5.62 -3.14 -4.40
CA THR A 104 6.22 -3.27 -3.07
C THR A 104 7.03 -2.01 -2.69
N PRO A 105 7.32 -1.80 -1.39
CA PRO A 105 8.23 -0.73 -0.97
C PRO A 105 9.62 -0.81 -1.62
N ALA A 106 10.14 -2.03 -1.83
CA ALA A 106 11.43 -2.26 -2.47
C ALA A 106 11.43 -1.81 -3.93
N GLU A 107 10.34 -2.08 -4.66
CA GLU A 107 10.22 -1.64 -6.06
C GLU A 107 10.14 -0.11 -6.19
N VAL A 108 9.45 0.56 -5.26
CA VAL A 108 9.40 2.02 -5.20
C VAL A 108 10.76 2.63 -4.85
N LEU A 109 11.58 1.93 -4.05
CA LEU A 109 12.91 2.42 -3.68
C LEU A 109 13.94 2.21 -4.81
N HIS A 110 13.96 1.04 -5.43
CA HIS A 110 15.09 0.58 -6.24
C HIS A 110 14.92 0.73 -7.75
N TYR A 111 13.68 0.70 -8.27
CA TYR A 111 13.46 0.71 -9.71
C TYR A 111 12.98 2.07 -10.21
N THR A 112 13.84 2.74 -10.96
CA THR A 112 13.54 4.05 -11.59
C THR A 112 12.40 3.98 -12.60
N ASP A 113 12.17 2.79 -13.18
CA ASP A 113 11.01 2.48 -14.02
C ASP A 113 9.67 2.69 -13.29
N HIS A 114 9.66 2.53 -11.97
CA HIS A 114 8.48 2.72 -11.14
C HIS A 114 8.48 4.07 -10.45
N ALA A 115 9.63 4.54 -9.95
CA ALA A 115 9.68 5.75 -9.13
C ALA A 115 10.91 6.63 -9.40
N LEU A 116 10.66 7.94 -9.51
CA LEU A 116 11.72 8.94 -9.56
C LEU A 116 11.86 9.60 -8.20
N ARG A 117 13.08 9.68 -7.66
CA ARG A 117 13.32 10.42 -6.42
C ARG A 117 13.20 11.92 -6.71
N HIS A 118 12.36 12.62 -5.94
CA HIS A 118 12.25 14.08 -6.04
C HIS A 118 13.58 14.73 -5.61
N SER A 119 13.93 15.88 -6.17
CA SER A 119 15.22 16.57 -5.92
C SER A 119 15.48 16.88 -4.45
N SER A 120 14.41 17.16 -3.68
CA SER A 120 14.50 17.37 -2.22
C SER A 120 14.79 16.10 -1.42
N GLY A 121 14.69 14.92 -2.03
CA GLY A 121 14.82 13.62 -1.37
C GLY A 121 13.68 13.26 -0.41
N ALA A 122 12.66 14.11 -0.25
CA ALA A 122 11.56 13.92 0.69
C ALA A 122 10.46 12.98 0.17
N TYR A 123 10.38 12.79 -1.15
CA TYR A 123 9.33 12.00 -1.80
C TYR A 123 9.86 11.22 -3.01
N HIS A 124 9.17 10.13 -3.32
CA HIS A 124 9.27 9.34 -4.55
C HIS A 124 8.04 9.65 -5.42
N LEU A 125 8.26 9.97 -6.69
CA LEU A 125 7.23 10.19 -7.70
C LEU A 125 7.00 8.90 -8.49
N VAL A 126 5.99 8.15 -8.09
CA VAL A 126 5.66 6.81 -8.58
C VAL A 126 4.72 6.88 -9.78
N SER A 127 5.11 6.24 -10.88
CA SER A 127 4.22 5.95 -12.01
C SER A 127 3.73 4.52 -11.91
N THR A 128 2.43 4.34 -12.12
CA THR A 128 1.81 3.01 -12.16
C THR A 128 1.78 2.43 -13.57
N HIS A 129 2.33 3.10 -14.60
CA HIS A 129 2.24 2.61 -15.99
C HIS A 129 2.73 1.16 -16.13
N ARG A 130 3.87 0.84 -15.50
CA ARG A 130 4.49 -0.49 -15.48
C ARG A 130 4.31 -1.25 -14.16
N ALA A 131 3.46 -0.76 -13.26
CA ALA A 131 3.18 -1.46 -12.01
C ALA A 131 2.32 -2.72 -12.27
N HIS A 132 2.37 -3.66 -11.34
CA HIS A 132 1.70 -4.95 -11.49
C HIS A 132 0.18 -4.79 -11.52
N PRO A 133 -0.53 -5.43 -12.47
CA PRO A 133 -1.98 -5.57 -12.42
C PRO A 133 -2.42 -6.24 -11.12
N PHE A 134 -3.55 -5.79 -10.59
CA PHE A 134 -4.09 -6.32 -9.33
C PHE A 134 -4.33 -7.84 -9.36
N ASP A 135 -4.83 -8.35 -10.50
CA ASP A 135 -5.13 -9.77 -10.69
C ASP A 135 -3.88 -10.64 -10.78
N GLU A 136 -2.75 -10.08 -11.23
CA GLU A 136 -1.48 -10.79 -11.27
C GLU A 136 -0.97 -11.07 -9.86
N VAL A 137 -1.13 -10.11 -8.94
CA VAL A 137 -0.64 -10.22 -7.57
C VAL A 137 -1.63 -10.97 -6.67
N PHE A 138 -2.93 -10.64 -6.76
CA PHE A 138 -3.94 -11.14 -5.82
C PHE A 138 -4.84 -12.22 -6.43
N GLY A 139 -4.57 -12.66 -7.65
CA GLY A 139 -5.39 -13.62 -8.40
C GLY A 139 -6.63 -12.98 -9.03
N PRO A 140 -7.26 -13.67 -10.00
CA PRO A 140 -8.45 -13.19 -10.67
C PRO A 140 -9.66 -13.14 -9.74
N ALA A 141 -10.64 -12.29 -10.06
CA ALA A 141 -11.94 -12.32 -9.38
C ALA A 141 -12.58 -13.70 -9.55
N ALA A 142 -13.24 -14.20 -8.50
CA ALA A 142 -13.98 -15.44 -8.60
C ALA A 142 -15.05 -15.27 -9.69
N ALA A 143 -15.08 -16.20 -10.66
CA ALA A 143 -16.20 -16.26 -11.59
C ALA A 143 -17.47 -16.41 -10.75
N ARG A 144 -18.45 -15.52 -10.94
CA ARG A 144 -19.76 -15.71 -10.31
C ARG A 144 -20.27 -17.06 -10.80
N ALA A 145 -20.44 -18.02 -9.89
CA ALA A 145 -21.17 -19.24 -10.20
C ALA A 145 -22.55 -18.79 -10.73
N ALA A 146 -22.84 -19.13 -11.98
CA ALA A 146 -24.10 -18.83 -12.65
C ALA A 146 -25.24 -19.64 -12.05
#